data_AF-A0A2N2LRH6-F1
#
_entry.id   AF-A0A2N2LRH6-F1
#
_cell.length_a   1.000
_cell.length_b   1.000
_cell.length_c   1.000
_cell.angle_alpha   90.00
_cell.angle_beta   90.00
_cell.angle_gamma   90.00
#
_symmetry.space_group_name_H-M   'P 1'
#
loop_
_entity.id
_entity.type
_entity.pdbx_description
1 polymer ?
#
loop_
_entity_poly.entity_id
_entity_poly.type
_entity_poly.pdbx_seq_one_letter_code
_entity_poly.pdbx_strand_id
1 'polypeptide(L)'
;MIKEALLWEKLDSQKVHCYLCAHECKISESKYGICGVRQNRRGILYTTIYADVIASHIDPIEKKPMYHFLPGSQSFSIATIGCNF
;
A
#
# COMPACT_ATOMS: atom_id res chain seq x y z
N MET A 1 -10.38 5.81 3.27
CA MET A 1 -10.31 7.27 3.56
C MET A 1 -9.05 7.91 2.96
N ILE A 2 -9.07 9.21 2.66
CA ILE A 2 -7.87 9.93 2.18
C ILE A 2 -7.02 10.36 3.38
N LYS A 3 -5.73 10.01 3.37
CA LYS A 3 -4.75 10.39 4.40
C LYS A 3 -3.42 10.74 3.75
N GLU A 4 -2.69 11.70 4.31
CA GLU A 4 -1.32 11.97 3.86
C GLU A 4 -0.46 10.71 3.98
N ALA A 5 0.31 10.42 2.93
CA ALA A 5 1.18 9.26 2.90
C ALA A 5 2.40 9.47 3.81
N LEU A 6 3.02 8.37 4.22
CA LEU A 6 4.29 8.39 4.94
C LEU A 6 5.44 8.11 3.95
N LEU A 7 6.68 8.38 4.37
CA LEU A 7 7.91 8.01 3.63
C LEU A 7 7.92 8.55 2.19
N TRP A 8 7.87 9.86 2.04
CA TRP A 8 7.98 10.54 0.75
C TRP A 8 8.63 11.91 0.94
N GLU A 9 9.14 12.48 -0.14
CA GLU A 9 9.70 13.83 -0.18
C GLU A 9 9.09 14.66 -1.31
N LYS A 10 9.09 15.97 -1.12
CA LYS A 10 8.73 16.93 -2.17
C LYS A 10 9.90 17.07 -3.15
N LEU A 11 9.57 17.10 -4.44
CA LEU A 11 10.47 17.46 -5.52
C LEU A 11 10.03 18.78 -6.16
N ASP A 12 10.82 19.27 -7.12
CA ASP A 12 10.48 20.45 -7.90
C ASP A 12 9.21 20.29 -8.73
N SER A 13 8.61 21.41 -9.12
CA SER A 13 7.44 21.45 -10.01
C SER A 13 6.24 20.61 -9.50
N GLN A 14 6.01 20.64 -8.18
CA GLN A 14 4.95 19.89 -7.50
C GLN A 14 5.06 18.37 -7.67
N LYS A 15 6.22 17.83 -8.04
CA LYS A 15 6.44 16.38 -8.06
C LYS A 15 6.70 15.87 -6.64
N VAL A 16 6.50 14.58 -6.44
CA VAL A 16 6.85 13.90 -5.17
C VAL A 16 7.59 12.62 -5.47
N HIS A 17 8.44 12.19 -4.52
CA HIS A 17 9.17 10.94 -4.59
C HIS A 17 8.73 10.04 -3.42
N CYS A 18 8.24 8.84 -3.74
CA CYS A 18 7.61 7.94 -2.78
C CYS A 18 8.54 6.76 -2.44
N TYR A 19 8.89 6.58 -1.17
CA TYR A 19 9.78 5.51 -0.68
C TYR A 19 9.05 4.35 0.00
N LEU A 20 7.72 4.25 -0.13
CA LEU A 20 6.92 3.22 0.55
C LEU A 20 7.15 1.78 0.04
N CYS A 21 7.72 1.61 -1.15
CA CYS A 21 8.11 0.32 -1.70
C CYS A 21 9.30 0.48 -2.65
N ALA A 22 9.85 -0.63 -3.13
CA ALA A 22 11.04 -0.67 -3.98
C ALA A 22 10.88 0.01 -5.35
N HIS A 23 9.65 0.39 -5.75
CA HIS A 23 9.40 1.10 -7.01
C HIS A 23 9.87 2.56 -7.00
N GLU A 24 10.04 3.17 -5.83
CA GLU A 24 10.53 4.55 -5.69
C GLU A 24 9.86 5.56 -6.65
N CYS A 25 8.53 5.51 -6.73
CA CYS A 25 7.78 6.25 -7.76
C CYS A 25 8.00 7.77 -7.63
N LYS A 26 8.38 8.42 -8.73
CA LYS A 26 8.33 9.89 -8.89
C LYS A 26 7.01 10.28 -9.54
N ILE A 27 6.12 10.90 -8.76
CA ILE A 27 4.72 11.11 -9.14
C ILE A 27 4.50 12.59 -9.44
N SER A 28 4.12 12.90 -10.68
CA SER A 28 3.73 14.25 -11.09
C SER A 28 2.40 14.67 -10.48
N GLU A 29 2.14 15.98 -10.47
CA GLU A 29 0.89 16.55 -9.96
C GLU A 29 -0.34 15.85 -10.54
N SER A 30 -1.33 15.58 -9.69
CA SER A 30 -2.59 14.90 -10.01
C SER A 30 -2.46 13.47 -10.55
N LYS A 31 -1.25 12.88 -10.58
CA LYS A 31 -1.01 11.49 -11.00
C LYS A 31 -0.97 10.54 -9.80
N TYR A 32 -1.03 9.25 -10.14
CA TYR A 32 -0.90 8.15 -9.19
C TYR A 32 0.44 7.43 -9.37
N GLY A 33 0.95 6.83 -8.30
CA GLY A 33 2.02 5.84 -8.39
C GLY A 33 1.53 4.54 -9.02
N ILE A 34 2.45 3.63 -9.35
CA ILE A 34 2.13 2.34 -10.01
C ILE A 34 1.13 1.48 -9.23
N CYS A 35 1.14 1.59 -7.90
CA CYS A 35 0.19 0.88 -7.03
C CYS A 35 -1.28 1.32 -7.20
N GLY A 36 -1.57 2.42 -7.90
CA GLY A 36 -2.92 2.94 -8.13
C GLY A 36 -3.60 3.61 -6.93
N VAL A 37 -3.00 3.55 -5.75
CA VAL A 37 -3.63 3.97 -4.47
C VAL A 37 -2.93 5.15 -3.79
N ARG A 38 -1.85 5.66 -4.40
CA ARG A 38 -1.07 6.79 -3.90
C ARG A 38 -1.12 7.91 -4.93
N GLN A 39 -1.70 9.05 -4.57
CA GLN A 39 -1.93 10.18 -5.46
C GLN A 39 -1.17 11.41 -4.98
N ASN A 40 -0.49 12.08 -5.91
CA ASN A 40 0.04 13.41 -5.65
C ASN A 40 -1.07 14.46 -5.84
N ARG A 41 -1.35 15.24 -4.80
CA ARG A 41 -2.32 16.34 -4.82
C ARG A 41 -1.65 17.63 -4.35
N ARG A 42 -1.41 18.54 -5.29
CA ARG A 42 -0.75 19.84 -5.09
C ARG A 42 0.62 19.70 -4.43
N GLY A 43 1.42 18.75 -4.89
CA GLY A 43 2.76 18.47 -4.33
C GLY A 43 2.77 17.83 -2.94
N ILE A 44 1.66 17.19 -2.54
CA ILE A 44 1.56 16.40 -1.31
C ILE A 44 1.08 15.00 -1.68
N LEU A 45 1.78 13.97 -1.20
CA LEU A 45 1.42 12.58 -1.47
C LEU A 45 0.34 12.12 -0.49
N TYR A 46 -0.75 11.57 -1.00
CA TYR A 46 -1.84 10.99 -0.22
C TYR A 46 -2.03 9.51 -0.57
N THR A 47 -2.38 8.70 0.43
CA THR A 47 -3.05 7.42 0.19
C THR A 47 -4.56 7.63 0.12
N THR A 48 -5.22 7.00 -0.85
CA THR A 48 -6.67 7.09 -1.04
C THR A 48 -7.45 6.00 -0.31
N ILE A 49 -6.76 5.05 0.31
CA ILE A 49 -7.31 3.78 0.83
C ILE A 49 -7.03 3.58 2.32
N TYR A 50 -6.71 4.64 3.05
CA TYR A 50 -6.39 4.49 4.47
C TYR A 50 -7.60 3.92 5.22
N ALA A 51 -7.36 2.83 5.97
CA ALA A 51 -8.35 2.05 6.70
C ALA A 51 -9.45 1.39 5.83
N ASP A 52 -9.23 1.25 4.52
CA ASP A 52 -10.18 0.57 3.63
C ASP A 52 -9.77 -0.90 3.44
N VAL A 53 -10.61 -1.82 3.93
CA VAL A 53 -10.37 -3.27 3.90
C VAL A 53 -11.17 -3.91 2.76
N ILE A 54 -10.54 -4.76 1.96
CA ILE A 54 -11.21 -5.50 0.88
C ILE A 54 -11.35 -7.00 1.16
N ALA A 55 -10.56 -7.53 2.09
CA ALA A 55 -10.68 -8.91 2.54
C ALA A 55 -10.23 -9.02 3.99
N SER A 56 -10.99 -9.78 4.77
CA SER A 56 -10.63 -10.23 6.11
C SER A 56 -11.14 -11.65 6.29
N HIS A 57 -10.27 -12.61 6.56
CA HIS A 57 -10.64 -14.02 6.72
C HIS A 57 -9.78 -14.72 7.76
N ILE A 58 -10.38 -15.71 8.42
CA ILE A 58 -9.68 -16.66 9.28
C ILE A 58 -9.57 -17.96 8.49
N ASP A 59 -8.34 -18.40 8.22
CA ASP A 59 -8.04 -19.62 7.47
C ASP A 59 -6.99 -20.45 8.22
N PRO A 60 -6.97 -21.79 8.06
CA PRO A 60 -5.84 -22.61 8.49
C PRO A 60 -4.51 -22.12 7.91
N ILE A 61 -3.43 -22.23 8.68
CA ILE A 61 -2.09 -21.77 8.26
C ILE A 61 -1.60 -22.47 6.98
N GLU A 62 -2.08 -23.68 6.70
CA GLU A 62 -1.76 -24.50 5.53
C GLU A 62 -2.27 -23.89 4.21
N LYS A 63 -3.26 -22.99 4.25
CA LYS A 63 -3.70 -22.23 3.07
C LYS A 63 -2.67 -21.18 2.64
N LYS A 64 -1.81 -20.74 3.57
CA LYS A 64 -0.76 -19.72 3.33
C LYS A 64 0.50 -20.41 2.81
N PRO A 65 1.46 -19.66 2.21
CA PRO A 65 2.77 -20.20 1.82
C PRO A 65 3.67 -20.49 3.04
N MET A 66 3.10 -21.08 4.10
CA MET A 66 3.71 -21.36 5.40
C MET A 66 3.21 -22.73 5.92
N TYR A 67 3.16 -23.74 5.04
CA TYR A 67 2.51 -25.02 5.31
C TYR A 67 3.04 -25.78 6.55
N HIS A 68 4.36 -25.72 6.80
CA HIS A 68 4.99 -26.39 7.96
C HIS A 68 5.18 -25.48 9.18
N PHE A 69 4.63 -24.26 9.14
CA PHE A 69 4.70 -23.33 10.25
C PHE A 69 3.46 -23.49 11.13
N LEU A 70 3.63 -23.98 12.36
CA LEU A 70 2.53 -24.18 13.34
C LEU A 70 1.31 -24.96 12.79
N PRO A 71 1.45 -26.24 12.36
CA PRO A 71 0.35 -27.00 11.76
C PRO A 71 -0.92 -27.08 12.62
N GLY A 72 -2.09 -27.01 11.99
CA GLY A 72 -3.40 -27.02 12.62
C GLY A 72 -3.82 -25.69 13.26
N SER A 73 -2.95 -24.68 13.26
CA SER A 73 -3.26 -23.35 13.79
C SER A 73 -4.10 -22.50 12.82
N GLN A 74 -4.74 -21.46 13.36
CA GLN A 74 -5.49 -20.49 12.58
C GLN A 74 -4.65 -19.25 12.28
N SER A 75 -4.83 -18.68 11.09
CA SER A 75 -4.25 -17.41 10.66
C SER A 75 -5.34 -16.39 10.37
N PHE A 76 -5.18 -15.16 10.87
CA PHE A 76 -6.04 -14.04 10.49
C PHE A 76 -5.36 -13.24 9.37
N SER A 77 -6.02 -13.15 8.22
CA SER A 77 -5.55 -12.42 7.06
C SER A 77 -6.40 -11.18 6.82
N ILE A 78 -5.74 -10.06 6.55
CA ILE A 78 -6.36 -8.79 6.18
C ILE A 78 -5.66 -8.23 4.95
N ALA A 79 -6.43 -7.65 4.02
CA ALA A 79 -5.90 -7.05 2.81
C ALA A 79 -6.59 -5.72 2.48
N THR A 80 -5.83 -4.85 1.82
CA THR A 80 -6.30 -3.59 1.22
C THR A 80 -5.94 -3.56 -0.26
N ILE A 81 -6.36 -2.50 -0.96
CA ILE A 81 -6.10 -2.32 -2.39
C ILE A 81 -4.63 -1.94 -2.62
N GLY A 82 -4.06 -2.38 -3.73
CA GLY A 82 -2.77 -1.92 -4.21
C GLY A 82 -1.65 -2.95 -4.00
N CYS A 83 -0.73 -2.96 -4.96
CA CYS A 83 0.44 -3.82 -4.98
C CYS A 83 1.63 -3.10 -4.34
N ASN A 84 2.46 -3.83 -3.58
CA ASN A 84 3.76 -3.36 -3.11
C ASN A 84 4.95 -4.12 -3.74
N PHE A 85 4.69 -5.06 -4.65
CA PHE A 85 5.67 -5.79 -5.46
C PHE A 85 5.97 -5.04 -6.75
#